data_AF-A0A3D5Z8B0-F1
#
_entry.id   AF-A0A3D5Z8B0-F1
#
_cell.length_a   1.000
_cell.length_b   1.000
_cell.length_c   1.000
_cell.angle_alpha   90.00
_cell.angle_beta   90.00
_cell.angle_gamma   90.00
#
_symmetry.space_group_name_H-M   'P 1'
#
loop_
_entity.id
_entity.type
_entity.pdbx_description
1 polymer ?
#
loop_
_entity_poly.entity_id
_entity_poly.type
_entity_poly.pdbx_seq_one_letter_code
_entity_poly.pdbx_strand_id
1 'polypeptide(L)'
;MLVSSSIQETKMLAGDDPILSKVAEFMKNYSNQYSNLMYVNEQEEQEKVYNTDMALAAETGENKGRIEGRIEGHLEGRLEEKQTIVKNSLKNNLDIETIAKITNLSIEEIQKIKDSLEK
;
A
#
# COMPACT_ATOMS: atom_id res chain seq x y z
N MET A 1 16.34 17.36 26.84
CA MET A 1 17.67 17.19 27.46
C MET A 1 17.52 17.30 28.97
N LEU A 2 17.34 16.17 29.68
CA LEU A 2 17.21 16.13 31.15
C LEU A 2 18.55 15.79 31.85
N VAL A 3 19.65 15.70 31.09
CA VAL A 3 20.88 15.03 31.54
C VAL A 3 22.02 15.99 31.97
N SER A 4 22.05 17.26 31.58
CA SER A 4 23.28 18.07 31.78
C SER A 4 23.46 18.60 33.21
N SER A 5 22.41 19.09 33.86
CA SER A 5 22.48 19.65 35.22
C SER A 5 22.65 18.57 36.29
N SER A 6 21.86 17.50 36.23
CA SER A 6 21.93 16.37 37.16
C SER A 6 23.30 15.68 37.16
N ILE A 7 23.94 15.49 36.00
CA ILE A 7 25.25 14.83 35.92
C ILE A 7 26.35 15.70 36.52
N GLN A 8 26.26 17.03 36.37
CA GLN A 8 27.22 17.95 36.97
C GLN A 8 27.07 18.01 38.49
N GLU A 9 25.84 18.06 38.99
CA GLU A 9 25.54 18.05 40.43
C GLU A 9 25.99 16.74 41.10
N THR A 10 25.71 15.59 40.49
CA THR A 10 26.16 14.29 41.01
C THR A 10 27.68 14.19 41.09
N LYS A 11 28.41 14.75 40.12
CA LYS A 11 29.88 14.83 40.17
C LYS A 11 30.39 15.77 41.26
N MET A 12 29.74 16.91 41.47
CA MET A 12 30.08 17.84 42.54
C MET A 12 29.84 17.25 43.93
N LEU A 13 28.74 16.50 44.11
CA LEU A 13 28.39 15.84 45.37
C LEU A 13 29.27 14.62 45.67
N ALA A 14 29.72 13.90 44.65
CA ALA A 14 30.62 12.75 44.81
C ALA A 14 32.03 13.16 45.30
N GLY A 15 32.50 14.36 44.93
CA GLY A 15 33.84 14.84 45.30
C GLY A 15 34.94 13.87 44.85
N ASP A 16 35.94 13.64 45.73
CA ASP A 16 37.02 12.66 45.52
C ASP A 16 36.68 11.26 46.07
N ASP A 17 35.43 11.01 46.49
CA ASP A 17 35.04 9.70 47.00
C ASP A 17 35.05 8.68 45.84
N PRO A 18 35.89 7.63 45.93
CA PRO A 18 36.05 6.66 44.85
C PRO A 18 34.78 5.86 44.54
N ILE A 19 33.93 5.65 45.54
CA ILE A 19 32.70 4.86 45.42
C ILE A 19 31.62 5.70 44.75
N LEU A 20 31.42 6.94 45.22
CA LEU A 20 30.40 7.84 44.65
C LEU A 20 30.73 8.24 43.21
N SER A 21 32.01 8.43 42.88
CA SER A 21 32.47 8.68 41.51
C SER A 21 32.08 7.54 40.56
N LYS A 22 32.26 6.29 41.01
CA LYS A 22 31.91 5.09 40.23
C LYS A 22 30.39 4.95 40.05
N VAL A 23 29.60 5.30 41.06
CA VAL A 23 28.13 5.32 40.97
C VAL A 23 27.66 6.40 39.98
N ALA A 24 28.26 7.60 40.01
CA ALA A 24 27.95 8.67 39.08
C ALA A 24 28.23 8.28 37.62
N GLU A 25 29.38 7.63 37.37
CA GLU A 25 29.72 7.10 36.05
C GLU A 25 28.77 6.01 35.59
N PHE A 26 28.40 5.08 36.48
CA PHE A 26 27.42 4.04 36.17
C PHE A 26 26.08 4.65 35.76
N MET A 27 25.53 5.59 36.53
CA MET A 27 24.26 6.25 36.22
C MET A 27 24.31 7.01 34.89
N LYS A 28 25.42 7.70 34.62
CA LYS A 28 25.66 8.36 33.33
C LYS A 28 25.66 7.35 32.18
N ASN A 29 26.39 6.24 32.31
CA ASN A 29 26.46 5.23 31.25
C ASN A 29 25.12 4.53 31.03
N TYR A 30 24.41 4.20 32.11
CA TYR A 30 23.10 3.56 32.07
C TYR A 30 22.05 4.45 31.38
N SER A 31 22.02 5.74 31.71
CA SER A 31 21.09 6.71 31.10
C SER A 31 21.43 7.08 29.65
N ASN A 32 22.70 7.00 29.25
CA ASN A 32 23.09 7.22 27.85
C ASN A 32 22.64 6.09 26.92
N GLN A 33 22.35 4.91 27.45
CA GLN A 33 21.78 3.81 26.68
C GLN A 33 20.25 3.97 26.62
N TYR A 34 19.76 4.43 25.46
CA TYR A 34 18.33 4.66 25.22
C TYR A 34 17.46 3.44 25.52
N SER A 35 17.95 2.23 25.21
CA SER A 35 17.30 0.95 25.50
C SER A 35 17.01 0.72 26.98
N ASN A 36 17.83 1.27 27.89
CA ASN A 36 17.70 1.05 29.33
C ASN A 36 16.66 1.97 29.97
N LEU A 37 16.30 3.06 29.29
CA LEU A 37 15.30 4.04 29.71
C LEU A 37 13.92 3.75 29.12
N MET A 38 13.86 2.98 28.03
CA MET A 38 12.62 2.62 27.37
C MET A 38 12.03 1.39 28.06
N TYR A 39 10.94 1.57 28.80
CA TYR A 39 10.12 0.44 29.22
C TYR A 39 9.34 -0.04 28.00
N VAL A 40 9.85 -1.08 27.34
CA VAL A 40 9.18 -1.71 26.20
C VAL A 40 8.35 -2.87 26.74
N ASN A 41 7.03 -2.69 26.74
CA ASN A 41 6.13 -3.81 26.94
C ASN A 41 6.08 -4.61 25.64
N GLU A 42 6.73 -5.77 25.62
CA GLU A 42 6.86 -6.64 24.44
C GLU A 42 5.48 -6.99 23.84
N GLN A 43 4.46 -7.16 24.69
CA GLN A 43 3.09 -7.45 24.24
C GLN A 43 2.48 -6.26 23.48
N GLU A 44 2.65 -5.03 23.97
CA GLU A 44 2.15 -3.82 23.32
C GLU A 44 2.89 -3.52 22.01
N GLU A 45 4.18 -3.82 21.94
CA GLU A 45 4.96 -3.67 20.71
C GLU A 45 4.50 -4.67 19.64
N GLN A 46 4.33 -5.94 20.02
CA GLN A 46 3.80 -6.97 19.12
C GLN A 46 2.39 -6.60 18.62
N GLU A 47 1.52 -6.09 19.50
CA GLU A 47 0.18 -5.63 19.11
C GLU A 47 0.24 -4.45 18.14
N LYS A 48 1.12 -3.48 18.36
CA LYS A 48 1.32 -2.34 17.44
C LYS A 48 1.81 -2.79 16.07
N VAL A 49 2.80 -3.69 16.03
CA VAL A 49 3.32 -4.24 14.79
C VAL A 49 2.21 -4.98 14.05
N TYR A 50 1.50 -5.88 14.73
CA TYR A 50 0.38 -6.63 14.16
C TYR A 50 -0.70 -5.70 13.58
N ASN A 51 -1.13 -4.69 14.35
CA ASN A 51 -2.16 -3.75 13.91
C ASN A 51 -1.70 -2.92 12.71
N THR A 52 -0.41 -2.54 12.67
CA THR A 52 0.18 -1.78 11.56
C THR A 52 0.23 -2.63 10.29
N ASP A 53 0.70 -3.87 10.40
CA ASP A 53 0.76 -4.82 9.29
C ASP A 53 -0.64 -5.13 8.74
N MET A 54 -1.61 -5.31 9.64
CA MET A 54 -2.99 -5.57 9.26
C MET A 54 -3.63 -4.37 8.55
N ALA A 55 -3.37 -3.15 9.02
CA ALA A 55 -3.82 -1.92 8.37
C ALA A 55 -3.19 -1.76 6.98
N LEU A 56 -1.89 -1.98 6.85
CA LEU A 56 -1.18 -1.91 5.58
C LEU A 56 -1.68 -2.96 4.58
N ALA A 57 -1.95 -4.18 5.05
CA ALA A 57 -2.51 -5.24 4.22
C ALA A 57 -3.92 -4.88 3.72
N ALA A 58 -4.77 -4.32 4.58
CA ALA A 58 -6.10 -3.86 4.20
C ALA A 58 -6.05 -2.74 3.15
N GLU A 59 -5.22 -1.71 3.38
CA GLU A 59 -5.04 -0.60 2.44
C GLU A 59 -4.50 -1.07 1.09
N THR A 60 -3.51 -1.96 1.10
CA THR A 60 -2.94 -2.54 -0.13
C THR A 60 -3.98 -3.35 -0.90
N GLY A 61 -4.77 -4.15 -0.18
CA GLY A 61 -5.85 -4.95 -0.77
C GLY A 61 -6.93 -4.08 -1.42
N GLU A 62 -7.41 -3.05 -0.72
CA GLU A 62 -8.41 -2.12 -1.25
C GLU A 62 -7.91 -1.37 -2.48
N ASN A 63 -6.68 -0.84 -2.42
CA ASN A 63 -6.09 -0.12 -3.54
C ASN A 63 -5.92 -1.02 -4.76
N LYS A 64 -5.43 -2.25 -4.57
CA LYS A 64 -5.26 -3.22 -5.65
C LYS A 64 -6.61 -3.59 -6.27
N GLY A 65 -7.59 -3.94 -5.45
CA GLY A 65 -8.93 -4.29 -5.92
C GLY A 65 -9.62 -3.15 -6.69
N ARG A 66 -9.47 -1.91 -6.23
CA ARG A 66 -10.00 -0.73 -6.93
C ARG A 66 -9.33 -0.49 -8.28
N ILE A 67 -8.01 -0.67 -8.36
CA ILE A 67 -7.25 -0.50 -9.61
C ILE A 67 -7.63 -1.59 -10.60
N GLU A 68 -7.60 -2.85 -10.16
CA GLU A 68 -7.95 -4.01 -10.99
C GLU A 68 -9.39 -3.88 -11.49
N GLY A 69 -10.36 -3.67 -10.60
CA GLY A 69 -11.77 -3.51 -10.99
C GLY A 69 -12.02 -2.34 -11.94
N ARG A 70 -11.28 -1.23 -11.81
CA ARG A 70 -11.39 -0.11 -12.76
C ARG A 70 -10.81 -0.45 -14.14
N ILE A 71 -9.70 -1.17 -14.18
CA ILE A 71 -9.06 -1.58 -15.45
C ILE A 71 -9.94 -2.62 -16.15
N GLU A 72 -10.37 -3.65 -15.44
CA GLU A 72 -11.24 -4.70 -15.95
C GLU A 72 -12.56 -4.11 -16.45
N GLY A 73 -13.26 -3.33 -15.62
CA GLY A 73 -14.53 -2.72 -16.02
C GLY A 73 -14.41 -1.77 -17.22
N HIS A 74 -13.29 -1.04 -17.35
CA HIS A 74 -13.06 -0.18 -18.52
C HIS A 74 -12.75 -1.00 -19.79
N LEU A 75 -12.01 -2.10 -19.68
CA LEU A 75 -11.72 -2.98 -20.81
C LEU A 75 -12.96 -3.75 -21.26
N GLU A 76 -13.70 -4.33 -20.33
CA GLU A 76 -14.96 -5.03 -20.58
C GLU A 76 -15.98 -4.08 -21.21
N GLY A 77 -16.19 -2.90 -20.63
CA GLY A 77 -17.13 -1.91 -21.17
C GLY A 77 -16.79 -1.47 -22.60
N ARG A 78 -15.50 -1.27 -22.91
CA ARG A 78 -15.07 -0.95 -24.29
C ARG A 78 -15.29 -2.10 -25.26
N LEU A 79 -15.12 -3.34 -24.81
CA LEU A 79 -15.33 -4.53 -25.63
C LEU A 79 -16.82 -4.75 -25.89
N GLU A 80 -17.65 -4.63 -24.86
CA GLU A 80 -19.12 -4.70 -24.96
C GLU A 80 -19.68 -3.59 -25.86
N GLU A 81 -19.19 -2.36 -25.75
CA GLU A 81 -19.60 -1.24 -26.60
C GLU A 81 -19.25 -1.53 -28.06
N LYS A 82 -18.02 -1.98 -28.35
CA LYS A 82 -17.62 -2.37 -29.71
C LYS A 82 -18.52 -3.47 -30.27
N GLN A 83 -18.79 -4.52 -29.50
CA GLN A 83 -19.69 -5.59 -29.94
C GLN A 83 -21.11 -5.08 -30.19
N THR A 84 -21.62 -4.18 -29.34
CA THR A 84 -22.93 -3.56 -29.50
C THR A 84 -23.00 -2.72 -30.76
N ILE A 85 -21.96 -1.93 -31.06
CA ILE A 85 -21.87 -1.17 -32.30
C ILE A 85 -21.87 -2.09 -33.52
N VAL A 86 -21.09 -3.19 -33.50
CA VAL A 86 -21.11 -4.19 -34.60
C VAL A 86 -22.52 -4.77 -34.78
N LYS A 87 -23.16 -5.24 -33.70
CA LYS A 87 -24.52 -5.80 -33.73
C LYS A 87 -25.54 -4.82 -34.31
N ASN A 88 -25.52 -3.58 -33.85
CA ASN A 88 -26.42 -2.54 -34.34
C ASN A 88 -26.13 -2.18 -35.79
N SER A 89 -24.86 -2.16 -36.19
CA SER A 89 -24.48 -1.85 -37.57
C SER A 89 -24.91 -2.94 -38.55
N LEU A 90 -24.73 -4.21 -38.17
CA LEU A 90 -25.22 -5.36 -38.94
C LEU A 90 -26.75 -5.33 -39.10
N LYS A 91 -27.49 -5.01 -38.03
CA LYS A 91 -28.96 -4.84 -38.09
C LYS A 91 -29.41 -3.71 -39.02
N ASN A 92 -28.59 -2.68 -39.20
CA ASN A 92 -28.84 -1.58 -40.13
C ASN A 92 -28.35 -1.85 -41.56
N ASN A 93 -27.96 -3.09 -41.88
CA ASN A 93 -27.45 -3.50 -43.20
C ASN A 93 -26.21 -2.72 -43.66
N LEU A 94 -25.37 -2.25 -42.73
CA LEU A 94 -24.06 -1.67 -43.06
C LEU A 94 -23.11 -2.76 -43.58
N ASP A 95 -22.25 -2.40 -44.53
CA ASP A 95 -21.25 -3.31 -45.08
C ASP A 95 -20.12 -3.60 -44.06
N ILE A 96 -19.56 -4.80 -44.16
CA ILE A 96 -18.56 -5.28 -43.19
C ILE A 96 -17.27 -4.41 -43.22
N GLU A 97 -16.90 -3.86 -44.38
CA GLU A 97 -15.73 -2.98 -44.50
C GLU A 97 -15.94 -1.65 -43.75
N THR A 98 -17.12 -1.06 -43.84
CA THR A 98 -17.49 0.16 -43.10
C THR A 98 -17.55 -0.12 -41.60
N ILE A 99 -18.09 -1.27 -41.18
CA ILE A 99 -18.11 -1.66 -39.76
C ILE A 99 -16.69 -1.83 -39.21
N ALA A 100 -15.78 -2.45 -39.98
CA ALA A 100 -14.37 -2.60 -39.63
C ALA A 100 -13.69 -1.24 -39.42
N LYS A 101 -13.96 -0.26 -40.30
CA LYS A 101 -13.43 1.11 -40.17
C LYS A 101 -13.97 1.84 -38.94
N ILE A 102 -15.26 1.68 -38.61
CA ILE A 102 -15.89 2.37 -37.47
C ILE A 102 -15.43 1.79 -36.14
N THR A 103 -15.37 0.46 -36.02
CA THR A 103 -15.10 -0.23 -34.75
C THR A 103 -13.63 -0.55 -34.53
N ASN A 104 -12.81 -0.36 -35.56
CA ASN A 104 -11.40 -0.72 -35.61
C ASN A 104 -11.18 -2.19 -35.22
N LEU A 105 -12.08 -3.06 -35.68
CA LEU A 105 -12.04 -4.50 -35.54
C LEU A 105 -11.69 -5.13 -36.89
N SER A 106 -11.12 -6.33 -36.86
CA SER A 106 -10.87 -7.11 -38.05
C SER A 106 -12.17 -7.66 -38.65
N ILE A 107 -12.14 -7.92 -39.96
CA ILE A 107 -13.27 -8.55 -40.68
C ILE A 107 -13.62 -9.92 -40.05
N GLU A 108 -12.61 -10.68 -39.63
CA GLU A 108 -12.79 -11.97 -38.95
C GLU A 108 -13.55 -11.84 -37.62
N GLU A 109 -13.23 -10.83 -36.80
CA GLU A 109 -13.93 -10.59 -35.53
C GLU A 109 -15.38 -10.20 -35.77
N ILE A 110 -15.65 -9.37 -36.77
CA ILE A 110 -17.01 -8.97 -37.14
C ILE A 110 -17.80 -10.19 -37.64
N GLN A 111 -17.18 -11.06 -38.44
CA GLN A 111 -17.82 -12.27 -38.92
C GLN A 111 -18.14 -13.24 -37.78
N LYS A 112 -17.22 -13.42 -36.81
CA LYS A 112 -17.51 -14.22 -35.61
C LYS A 112 -18.70 -13.69 -34.82
N ILE A 113 -18.80 -12.36 -34.67
CA ILE A 113 -19.94 -11.73 -33.99
C ILE A 113 -21.23 -11.98 -34.80
N LYS A 114 -21.19 -11.86 -36.13
CA LYS A 114 -22.32 -12.17 -37.00
C LYS A 114 -22.78 -13.62 -36.86
N ASP A 115 -21.86 -14.58 -36.93
CA ASP A 115 -22.15 -16.01 -36.79
C ASP A 115 -22.74 -16.35 -35.40
N SER A 116 -22.36 -15.60 -34.37
CA SER A 116 -22.93 -15.74 -33.02
C SER A 116 -24.35 -15.18 -32.87
N LEU A 117 -24.81 -14.33 -33.79
CA LEU A 117 -26.16 -13.77 -33.82
C LEU A 117 -27.14 -14.61 -34.65
N GLU A 118 -26.61 -15.39 -35.61
CA GLU A 118 -27.39 -16.26 -36.51
C GLU A 118 -27.60 -17.68 -35.94
N LYS A 119 -27.00 -17.99 -34.78
CA LYS A 119 -27.26 -19.19 -33.98
C LYS A 119 -28.41 -18.96 -32.99
#